data_AF-A0AAE1XFR1-F1
#
_entry.id   AF-A0AAE1XFR1-F1
#
_cell.length_a   1.000
_cell.length_b   1.000
_cell.length_c   1.000
_cell.angle_alpha   90.00
_cell.angle_beta   90.00
_cell.angle_gamma   90.00
#
_symmetry.space_group_name_H-M   'P 1'
#
loop_
_entity.id
_entity.type
_entity.pdbx_description
1 polymer ?
#
loop_
_entity_poly.entity_id
_entity_poly.type
_entity_poly.pdbx_seq_one_letter_code
_entity_poly.pdbx_strand_id
1 'polypeptide(L)'
;MSSPVLSDAFRAHPLNLNHKILDLSSVEILPDSHAWTFEANKYESDISNTGSIPIIDLNDENAKELIGLACKNWGVFQIVNHNVPKNLVDEVELAGERLFSLPMHRKLMVERTPNGVSGYGMVRISSFFEKSMWCECFTVVGSPLEHAVKLWPHDYHKFWYFHTLQHNAC
;
A
#
# COMPACT_ATOMS: atom_id res chain seq x y z
N MET A 1 -10.84 23.01 11.60
CA MET A 1 -10.24 21.99 12.49
C MET A 1 -9.15 21.31 11.69
N SER A 2 -7.89 21.49 12.06
CA SER A 2 -6.75 20.85 11.38
C SER A 2 -6.91 19.34 11.51
N SER A 3 -6.94 18.61 10.39
CA SER A 3 -6.91 17.16 10.43
C SER A 3 -5.64 16.72 11.16
N PRO A 4 -5.70 15.82 12.16
CA PRO A 4 -4.48 15.34 12.80
C PRO A 4 -3.59 14.71 11.73
N VAL A 5 -2.28 15.01 11.78
CA VAL A 5 -1.34 14.38 10.87
C VAL A 5 -1.42 12.88 11.14
N LEU A 6 -1.38 12.05 10.11
CA LEU A 6 -1.52 10.60 10.26
C LEU A 6 -0.53 10.02 11.31
N SER A 7 0.64 10.63 11.46
CA SER A 7 1.61 10.35 12.52
C SER A 7 1.08 10.54 13.94
N ASP A 8 0.23 11.54 14.17
CA ASP A 8 -0.32 11.87 15.49
C ASP A 8 -1.33 10.81 15.93
N ALA A 9 -2.16 10.34 15.01
CA ALA A 9 -3.09 9.24 15.26
C ALA A 9 -2.34 7.96 15.69
N PHE A 10 -1.23 7.63 15.02
CA PHE A 10 -0.41 6.47 15.36
C PHE A 10 0.40 6.64 16.65
N ARG A 11 0.81 7.87 16.99
CA ARG A 11 1.46 8.13 18.28
C ARG A 11 0.50 7.93 19.44
N ALA A 12 -0.76 8.34 19.29
CA ALA A 12 -1.79 8.16 20.30
C ALA A 12 -2.20 6.68 20.47
N HIS A 13 -2.10 5.88 19.41
CA HIS A 13 -2.46 4.46 19.41
C HIS A 13 -1.31 3.61 18.82
N PRO A 14 -0.21 3.43 19.58
CA PRO A 14 0.92 2.66 19.09
C PRO A 14 0.48 1.21 18.89
N LEU A 15 0.63 0.72 17.65
CA LEU A 15 0.43 -0.70 17.37
C LEU A 15 1.59 -1.47 18.01
N ASN A 16 1.26 -2.51 18.76
CA ASN A 16 2.25 -3.41 19.34
C ASN A 16 2.81 -4.29 18.21
N LEU A 17 3.78 -3.76 17.46
CA LEU A 17 4.42 -4.43 16.33
C LEU A 17 5.46 -5.47 16.79
N ASN A 18 5.44 -5.93 18.05
CA ASN A 18 6.34 -6.95 18.58
C ASN A 18 6.23 -8.32 17.90
N HIS A 19 5.38 -8.45 16.87
CA HIS A 19 5.37 -9.62 16.01
C HIS A 19 6.57 -9.60 15.08
N LYS A 20 7.44 -10.59 15.24
CA LYS A 20 8.53 -10.89 14.32
C LYS A 20 7.95 -11.00 12.90
N ILE A 21 8.48 -10.19 11.99
CA ILE A 21 8.11 -10.25 10.57
C ILE A 21 8.42 -11.67 10.06
N LEU A 22 7.40 -12.33 9.51
CA LEU A 22 7.50 -13.69 8.99
C LEU A 22 8.23 -13.67 7.65
N ASP A 23 9.23 -14.54 7.50
CA ASP A 23 9.87 -14.77 6.20
C ASP A 23 9.02 -15.73 5.36
N LEU A 24 8.18 -15.14 4.50
CA LEU A 24 7.30 -15.89 3.60
C LEU A 24 8.06 -16.86 2.69
N SER A 25 9.36 -16.64 2.45
CA SER A 25 10.18 -17.50 1.60
C SER A 25 10.78 -18.71 2.32
N SER A 26 10.82 -18.69 3.65
CA SER A 26 11.45 -19.74 4.46
C SER A 26 10.45 -20.65 5.19
N VAL A 27 9.15 -20.38 5.08
CA VAL A 27 8.12 -21.07 5.85
C VAL A 27 7.62 -22.28 5.06
N GLU A 28 7.79 -23.47 5.65
CA GLU A 28 7.32 -24.73 5.06
C GLU A 28 5.87 -25.07 5.46
N ILE A 29 5.42 -24.58 6.61
CA ILE A 29 4.10 -24.89 7.19
C ILE A 29 3.38 -23.59 7.52
N LEU A 30 2.12 -23.46 7.07
CA LEU A 30 1.26 -22.32 7.39
C LEU A 30 1.10 -22.17 8.92
N PRO A 31 1.56 -21.07 9.53
CA PRO A 31 1.44 -20.88 10.98
C PRO A 31 0.00 -20.61 11.40
N ASP A 32 -0.36 -21.00 12.63
CA ASP A 32 -1.71 -20.74 13.20
C ASP A 32 -2.07 -19.24 13.26
N SER A 33 -1.05 -18.37 13.32
CA SER A 33 -1.24 -16.92 13.26
C SER A 33 -1.75 -16.43 11.90
N HIS A 34 -1.57 -17.21 10.84
CA HIS A 34 -2.00 -16.92 9.46
C HIS A 34 -3.08 -17.90 8.97
N ALA A 35 -3.50 -18.87 9.79
CA ALA A 35 -4.59 -19.78 9.48
C ALA A 35 -5.94 -19.12 9.79
N TRP A 36 -6.57 -18.53 8.77
CA TRP A 36 -7.92 -17.94 8.87
C TRP A 36 -8.99 -19.04 8.91
N THR A 37 -10.01 -18.88 9.76
CA THR A 37 -11.09 -19.87 9.92
C THR A 37 -12.12 -19.78 8.78
N PHE A 38 -12.81 -20.89 8.52
CA PHE A 38 -13.80 -21.01 7.45
C PHE A 38 -14.98 -20.04 7.56
N GLU A 39 -15.28 -19.53 8.77
CA GLU A 39 -16.33 -18.51 8.95
C GLU A 39 -15.97 -17.17 8.30
N ALA A 40 -14.67 -16.84 8.17
CA ALA A 40 -14.21 -15.71 7.37
C ALA A 40 -14.35 -15.95 5.86
N ASN A 41 -14.38 -17.23 5.44
CA ASN A 41 -14.55 -17.66 4.04
C ASN A 41 -16.03 -17.90 3.67
N LYS A 42 -16.99 -17.61 4.57
CA LYS A 42 -18.43 -17.84 4.35
C LYS A 42 -19.03 -16.92 3.28
N TYR A 43 -18.25 -15.97 2.78
CA TYR A 43 -18.53 -15.19 1.58
C TYR A 43 -17.89 -15.81 0.34
N GLU A 44 -17.93 -17.14 0.19
CA GLU A 44 -17.92 -17.75 -1.14
C GLU A 44 -19.08 -17.11 -1.90
N SER A 45 -18.75 -16.13 -2.74
CA SER A 45 -19.71 -15.36 -3.49
C SER A 45 -20.60 -16.32 -4.26
N ASP A 46 -21.92 -16.15 -4.18
CA ASP A 46 -22.80 -16.52 -5.29
C ASP A 46 -22.29 -15.76 -6.53
N ILE A 47 -21.34 -16.35 -7.26
CA ILE A 47 -20.75 -15.80 -8.49
C ILE A 47 -21.84 -15.60 -9.56
N SER A 48 -23.05 -16.13 -9.34
CA SER A 48 -24.14 -16.13 -10.29
C SER A 48 -24.92 -14.81 -10.42
N ASN A 49 -24.63 -13.73 -9.67
CA ASN A 49 -25.40 -12.48 -9.88
C ASN A 49 -24.83 -11.14 -9.40
N THR A 50 -23.52 -11.02 -9.16
CA THR A 50 -22.93 -9.70 -8.89
C THR A 50 -22.41 -9.09 -10.20
N GLY A 51 -22.85 -7.88 -10.55
CA GLY A 51 -22.41 -7.21 -11.77
C GLY A 51 -20.88 -7.00 -11.82
N SER A 52 -20.36 -6.54 -12.95
CA SER A 52 -18.95 -6.15 -13.05
C SER A 52 -18.68 -4.84 -12.30
N ILE A 53 -17.52 -4.73 -11.64
CA ILE A 53 -17.02 -3.47 -11.07
C ILE A 53 -17.06 -2.37 -12.15
N PRO A 54 -17.64 -1.19 -11.88
CA PRO A 54 -17.73 -0.12 -12.87
C PRO A 54 -16.36 0.33 -13.37
N ILE A 55 -16.25 0.54 -14.68
CA ILE A 55 -15.09 1.16 -15.33
C ILE A 55 -15.53 2.55 -15.78
N ILE A 56 -14.80 3.58 -15.36
CA ILE A 56 -15.12 4.98 -15.63
C ILE A 56 -14.04 5.59 -16.50
N ASP A 57 -14.44 6.08 -17.67
CA ASP A 57 -13.58 6.88 -18.54
C ASP A 57 -13.54 8.33 -18.03
N LEU A 58 -12.35 8.83 -17.66
CA LEU A 58 -12.20 10.22 -17.21
C LEU A 58 -12.35 11.26 -18.32
N ASN A 59 -12.37 10.85 -19.59
CA ASN A 59 -12.70 11.72 -20.72
C ASN A 59 -14.23 11.83 -20.95
N ASP A 60 -15.05 11.03 -20.27
CA ASP A 60 -16.51 11.14 -20.37
C ASP A 60 -17.00 12.44 -19.69
N GLU A 61 -17.88 13.18 -20.36
CA GLU A 61 -18.47 14.42 -19.84
C GLU A 61 -19.22 14.21 -18.51
N ASN A 62 -19.73 12.99 -18.28
CA ASN A 62 -20.46 12.58 -17.09
C ASN A 62 -19.59 11.84 -16.06
N ALA A 63 -18.26 11.79 -16.21
CA ALA A 63 -17.37 11.03 -15.34
C ALA A 63 -17.60 11.31 -13.84
N LYS A 64 -17.90 12.57 -13.47
CA LYS A 64 -18.20 12.95 -12.07
C LYS A 64 -19.47 12.28 -11.54
N GLU A 65 -20.54 12.24 -12.34
CA GLU A 65 -21.81 11.60 -11.98
C GLU A 65 -21.63 10.09 -11.86
N LEU A 66 -20.89 9.49 -12.81
CA LEU A 66 -20.56 8.06 -12.81
C LEU A 66 -19.74 7.67 -11.58
N ILE A 67 -18.76 8.49 -11.18
CA ILE A 67 -17.98 8.29 -9.95
C ILE A 67 -18.91 8.33 -8.73
N GLY A 68 -19.80 9.32 -8.65
CA GLY A 68 -20.77 9.42 -7.56
C GLY A 68 -21.67 8.18 -7.46
N LEU A 69 -22.16 7.70 -8.59
CA LEU A 69 -23.01 6.50 -8.67
C LEU A 69 -22.24 5.24 -8.28
N ALA A 70 -21.00 5.10 -8.74
CA ALA A 70 -20.14 3.97 -8.37
C ALA A 70 -19.80 3.98 -6.87
N CYS A 71 -19.46 5.13 -6.30
CA CYS A 71 -19.26 5.27 -4.85
C CYS A 71 -20.50 4.85 -4.06
N LYS A 72 -21.70 5.26 -4.49
CA LYS A 72 -22.96 4.95 -3.80
C LYS A 72 -23.36 3.48 -3.90
N ASN A 73 -23.22 2.90 -5.09
CA ASN A 73 -23.78 1.57 -5.38
C ASN A 73 -22.76 0.44 -5.19
N TRP A 74 -21.46 0.74 -5.35
CA TRP A 74 -20.38 -0.25 -5.35
C TRP A 74 -19.33 -0.01 -4.26
N GLY A 75 -19.04 1.26 -3.93
CA GLY A 75 -17.92 1.62 -3.05
C GLY A 75 -16.53 1.44 -3.68
N VAL A 76 -16.46 0.96 -4.93
CA VAL A 76 -15.23 0.75 -5.71
C VAL A 76 -15.52 0.91 -7.21
N PHE A 77 -14.52 1.34 -7.97
CA PHE A 77 -14.55 1.47 -9.44
C PHE A 77 -13.12 1.46 -9.99
N GLN A 78 -13.00 1.19 -11.29
CA GLN A 78 -11.76 1.36 -12.05
C GLN A 78 -11.84 2.64 -12.87
N ILE A 79 -10.70 3.31 -13.09
CA ILE A 79 -10.61 4.48 -13.96
C ILE A 79 -9.74 4.19 -15.17
N VAL A 80 -10.11 4.72 -16.32
CA VAL A 80 -9.31 4.70 -17.56
C VAL A 80 -9.15 6.13 -18.07
N ASN A 81 -8.21 6.33 -18.99
CA ASN A 81 -7.86 7.64 -19.55
C ASN A 81 -7.53 8.70 -18.48
N HIS A 82 -6.87 8.27 -17.40
CA HIS A 82 -6.52 9.14 -16.28
C HIS A 82 -5.29 10.03 -16.52
N ASN A 83 -4.73 10.02 -17.74
CA ASN A 83 -3.57 10.82 -18.16
C ASN A 83 -2.30 10.64 -17.32
N VAL A 84 -2.21 9.57 -16.52
CA VAL A 84 -0.95 9.17 -15.86
C VAL A 84 -0.14 8.39 -16.90
N PRO A 85 1.11 8.79 -17.19
CA PRO A 85 1.93 8.11 -18.19
C PRO A 85 2.11 6.63 -17.85
N LYS A 86 1.89 5.74 -18.83
CA LYS A 86 2.03 4.29 -18.62
C LYS A 86 3.44 3.93 -18.13
N ASN A 87 4.48 4.56 -18.67
CA ASN A 87 5.86 4.30 -18.26
C ASN A 87 6.10 4.62 -16.78
N LEU A 88 5.40 5.63 -16.21
CA LEU A 88 5.50 5.94 -14.79
C LEU A 88 4.87 4.83 -13.94
N VAL A 89 3.73 4.26 -14.37
CA VAL A 89 3.10 3.12 -13.70
C VAL A 89 4.03 1.90 -13.75
N ASP A 90 4.56 1.58 -14.94
CA ASP A 90 5.51 0.47 -15.14
C ASP A 90 6.75 0.65 -14.24
N GLU A 91 7.30 1.87 -14.11
CA GLU A 91 8.44 2.16 -13.24
C GLU A 91 8.13 1.96 -11.74
N VAL A 92 6.93 2.32 -11.29
CA VAL A 92 6.49 2.11 -9.91
C VAL A 92 6.33 0.61 -9.60
N GLU A 93 5.74 -0.15 -10.53
CA GLU A 93 5.61 -1.61 -10.42
C GLU A 93 6.98 -2.29 -10.34
N LEU A 94 7.90 -1.95 -11.25
CA LEU A 94 9.27 -2.46 -11.25
C LEU A 94 10.04 -2.09 -9.98
N ALA A 95 9.82 -0.89 -9.43
CA ALA A 95 10.43 -0.50 -8.15
C ALA A 95 9.90 -1.33 -6.98
N GLY A 96 8.60 -1.66 -6.99
CA GLY A 96 7.97 -2.57 -6.03
C GLY A 96 8.53 -3.98 -6.12
N GLU A 97 8.57 -4.56 -7.33
CA GLU A 97 9.16 -5.88 -7.58
C GLU A 97 10.61 -5.94 -7.10
N ARG A 98 11.41 -4.92 -7.46
CA ARG A 98 12.81 -4.81 -7.05
C ARG A 98 12.98 -4.77 -5.53
N LEU A 99 12.10 -4.05 -4.82
CA LEU A 99 12.11 -3.97 -3.36
C LEU A 99 11.83 -5.34 -2.74
N PHE A 100 10.73 -5.99 -3.15
CA PHE A 100 10.28 -7.22 -2.51
C PHE A 100 11.11 -8.46 -2.88
N SER A 101 11.82 -8.40 -4.01
CA SER A 101 12.84 -9.38 -4.42
C SER A 101 14.12 -9.34 -3.57
N LEU A 102 14.33 -8.29 -2.76
CA LEU A 102 15.49 -8.22 -1.88
C LEU A 102 15.41 -9.29 -0.77
N PRO A 103 16.55 -9.85 -0.34
CA PRO A 103 16.61 -10.71 0.83
C PRO A 103 16.03 -10.02 2.07
N MET A 104 15.40 -10.78 2.96
CA MET A 104 14.76 -10.23 4.16
C MET A 104 15.67 -9.30 4.97
N HIS A 105 16.93 -9.67 5.18
CA HIS A 105 17.86 -8.84 5.96
C HIS A 105 18.08 -7.44 5.35
N ARG A 106 17.95 -7.29 4.02
CA ARG A 106 18.02 -5.97 3.36
C ARG A 106 16.73 -5.19 3.57
N LYS A 107 15.57 -5.84 3.44
CA LYS A 107 14.25 -5.22 3.68
C LYS A 107 14.12 -4.71 5.13
N LEU A 108 14.67 -5.44 6.09
CA LEU A 108 14.68 -5.05 7.51
C LEU A 108 15.55 -3.81 7.83
N MET A 109 16.49 -3.40 6.94
CA MET A 109 17.25 -2.16 7.15
C MET A 109 16.38 -0.89 7.10
N VAL A 110 15.19 -1.02 6.51
CA VAL A 110 14.19 0.04 6.39
C VAL A 110 12.91 -0.34 7.13
N GLU A 111 13.02 -1.19 8.16
CA GLU A 111 11.89 -1.53 9.02
C GLU A 111 11.27 -0.25 9.60
N ARG A 112 9.95 -0.18 9.50
CA ARG A 112 9.17 0.92 10.03
C ARG A 112 9.27 0.92 11.56
N THR A 113 9.66 2.06 12.12
CA THR A 113 9.67 2.22 13.58
C THR A 113 8.25 2.10 14.16
N PRO A 114 8.07 1.72 15.44
CA PRO A 114 6.74 1.58 16.05
C PRO A 114 5.82 2.81 15.85
N ASN A 115 6.43 4.00 15.94
CA ASN A 115 5.76 5.29 15.80
C ASN A 115 5.82 5.86 14.36
N GLY A 116 6.59 5.25 13.46
CA GLY A 116 6.78 5.71 12.09
C GLY A 116 5.67 5.22 11.16
N VAL A 117 5.41 5.94 10.07
CA VAL A 117 4.39 5.53 9.07
C VAL A 117 5.03 4.80 7.89
N SER A 118 6.15 5.33 7.41
CA SER A 118 6.89 4.80 6.27
C SER A 118 7.85 3.68 6.67
N GLY A 119 8.15 2.77 5.75
CA GLY A 119 9.09 1.67 5.92
C GLY A 119 8.48 0.29 5.70
N TYR A 120 9.32 -0.73 5.78
CA TYR A 120 8.98 -2.15 5.66
C TYR A 120 8.34 -2.67 6.96
N GLY A 121 7.33 -3.54 6.83
CA GLY A 121 6.74 -4.23 7.97
C GLY A 121 5.32 -4.71 7.69
N MET A 122 4.62 -5.16 8.73
CA MET A 122 3.23 -5.60 8.59
C MET A 122 2.32 -4.45 8.17
N VAL A 123 1.27 -4.75 7.39
CA VAL A 123 0.22 -3.77 7.10
C VAL A 123 -0.42 -3.34 8.42
N ARG A 124 -0.59 -2.04 8.66
CA ARG A 124 -1.14 -1.55 9.94
C ARG A 124 -2.56 -2.04 10.20
N ILE A 125 -3.34 -2.27 9.15
CA ILE A 125 -4.69 -2.81 9.29
C ILE A 125 -4.71 -4.22 9.90
N SER A 126 -3.60 -4.96 9.85
CA SER A 126 -3.50 -6.30 10.44
C SER A 126 -3.81 -6.32 11.94
N SER A 127 -3.63 -5.22 12.67
CA SER A 127 -3.95 -5.16 14.10
C SER A 127 -5.44 -5.20 14.42
N PHE A 128 -6.31 -4.99 13.42
CA PHE A 128 -7.76 -5.09 13.58
C PHE A 128 -8.28 -6.52 13.41
N PHE A 129 -7.41 -7.47 13.08
CA PHE A 129 -7.77 -8.86 12.86
C PHE A 129 -7.07 -9.76 13.87
N GLU A 130 -7.73 -10.85 14.24
CA GLU A 130 -7.15 -11.88 15.11
C GLU A 130 -6.01 -12.64 14.42
N LYS A 131 -6.11 -12.78 13.09
CA LYS A 131 -5.14 -13.47 12.24
C LYS A 131 -4.35 -12.47 11.40
N SER A 132 -3.10 -12.81 11.11
CA SER A 132 -2.20 -12.04 10.25
C SER A 132 -2.48 -12.34 8.78
N MET A 133 -2.32 -11.32 7.94
CA MET A 133 -2.41 -11.45 6.50
C MET A 133 -1.17 -12.14 5.92
N TRP A 134 -1.34 -12.96 4.89
CA TRP A 134 -0.24 -13.57 4.14
C TRP A 134 0.37 -12.58 3.14
N CYS A 135 1.01 -11.53 3.67
CA CYS A 135 1.60 -10.48 2.86
C CYS A 135 2.78 -9.83 3.57
N GLU A 136 3.69 -9.27 2.78
CA GLU A 136 4.62 -8.24 3.24
C GLU A 136 4.19 -6.86 2.72
N CYS A 137 4.62 -5.80 3.39
CA CYS A 137 4.20 -4.45 3.06
C CYS A 137 5.36 -3.45 3.22
N PHE A 138 5.34 -2.44 2.37
CA PHE A 138 6.19 -1.27 2.49
C PHE A 138 5.32 -0.04 2.31
N THR A 139 5.34 0.86 3.30
CA THR A 139 4.54 2.09 3.27
C THR A 139 5.43 3.28 2.93
N VAL A 140 4.96 4.17 2.05
CA VAL A 140 5.63 5.43 1.73
C VAL A 140 4.68 6.58 2.02
N VAL A 141 5.06 7.44 2.95
CA VAL A 141 4.47 8.76 3.18
C VAL A 141 5.55 9.80 2.90
N GLY A 142 5.31 10.67 1.93
CA GLY A 142 6.29 11.65 1.47
C GLY A 142 7.37 11.03 0.59
N SER A 143 8.61 11.47 0.76
CA SER A 143 9.74 11.02 -0.07
C SER A 143 10.25 9.64 0.38
N PRO A 144 10.49 8.69 -0.55
CA PRO A 144 11.10 7.39 -0.25
C PRO A 144 12.63 7.46 -0.15
N LEU A 145 13.26 8.62 -0.34
CA LEU A 145 14.70 8.76 -0.55
C LEU A 145 15.54 8.15 0.59
N GLU A 146 15.20 8.42 1.85
CA GLU A 146 15.95 7.90 2.99
C GLU A 146 15.98 6.37 3.02
N HIS A 147 14.87 5.73 2.62
CA HIS A 147 14.80 4.27 2.50
C HIS A 147 15.57 3.78 1.28
N ALA A 148 15.44 4.46 0.14
CA ALA A 148 16.14 4.10 -1.09
C ALA A 148 17.67 4.15 -0.92
N VAL A 149 18.21 5.16 -0.22
CA VAL A 149 19.65 5.26 0.08
C VAL A 149 20.14 4.07 0.90
N LYS A 150 19.35 3.62 1.88
CA LYS A 150 19.68 2.45 2.71
C LYS A 150 19.62 1.14 1.91
N LEU A 151 18.61 0.99 1.05
CA LEU A 151 18.39 -0.24 0.27
C LEU A 151 19.36 -0.36 -0.91
N TRP A 152 19.60 0.73 -1.63
CA TRP A 152 20.38 0.80 -2.88
C TRP A 152 21.39 1.95 -2.84
N PRO A 153 22.43 1.88 -1.99
CA PRO A 153 23.37 3.00 -1.79
C PRO A 153 24.13 3.43 -3.05
N HIS A 154 24.16 2.60 -4.10
CA HIS A 154 24.82 2.88 -5.37
C HIS A 154 23.84 3.08 -6.54
N ASP A 155 22.52 3.04 -6.30
CA ASP A 155 21.49 3.12 -7.37
C ASP A 155 20.16 3.70 -6.85
N TYR A 156 20.22 4.71 -5.98
CA TYR A 156 19.04 5.37 -5.41
C TYR A 156 18.58 6.59 -6.22
N HIS A 157 19.35 7.02 -7.23
CA HIS A 157 19.08 8.25 -8.00
C HIS A 157 17.74 8.24 -8.72
N LYS A 158 17.17 7.06 -9.02
CA LYS A 158 15.83 6.92 -9.61
C LYS A 158 14.70 7.33 -8.67
N PHE A 159 14.99 7.44 -7.37
CA PHE A 159 14.06 7.91 -6.34
C PHE A 159 14.22 9.41 -6.03
N TRP A 160 15.11 10.12 -6.74
CA TRP A 160 15.19 11.58 -6.74
C TRP A 160 14.12 12.17 -7.66
N TYR A 161 12.88 12.17 -7.22
CA TYR A 161 11.89 13.08 -7.81
C TYR A 161 12.02 14.42 -7.10
N PHE A 162 12.53 15.40 -7.85
CA PHE A 162 12.82 16.77 -7.41
C PHE A 162 11.58 17.44 -6.82
N HIS A 163 11.70 17.94 -5.60
CA HIS A 163 10.77 18.91 -5.05
C HIS A 163 11.09 20.27 -5.69
N THR A 164 10.66 20.49 -6.93
CA THR A 164 10.68 21.82 -7.55
C THR A 164 9.29 22.16 -8.06
N LEU A 165 8.41 22.49 -7.11
CA LEU A 165 7.36 23.48 -7.34
C LEU A 165 7.30 24.40 -6.12
N GLN A 166 8.29 25.29 -6.05
CA GLN A 166 8.08 26.64 -5.50
C GLN A 166 9.08 27.58 -6.15
N HIS A 167 8.89 27.83 -7.45
CA HIS A 167 9.33 29.08 -8.06
C HIS A 167 8.10 29.99 -8.13
N ASN A 168 8.15 31.06 -7.35
CA ASN A 168 7.62 32.40 -7.63
C ASN A 168 6.24 32.46 -8.31
N ALA A 169 5.20 32.61 -7.50
CA ALA A 169 4.12 33.52 -7.85
C ALA A 169 4.37 34.83 -7.09
N CYS A 170 4.50 35.93 -7.85
CA CYS A 170 4.47 37.30 -7.35
C CYS A 170 3.24 37.58 -6.48
#